data_AF-A0A534PJQ1-F1
#
_entry.id   AF-A0A534PJQ1-F1
#
_cell.length_a   1.000
_cell.length_b   1.000
_cell.length_c   1.000
_cell.angle_alpha   90.00
_cell.angle_beta   90.00
_cell.angle_gamma   90.00
#
_symmetry.space_group_name_H-M   'P 1'
#
loop_
_entity.id
_entity.type
_entity.pdbx_description
1 polymer ?
#
loop_
_entity_poly.entity_id
_entity_poly.type
_entity_poly.pdbx_seq_one_letter_code
_entity_poly.pdbx_strand_id
1 'polypeptide(L)'
;MPVKVALEKWPMFIMRAYGSVTYDEVRLAIAELVAHPQLRAGAVLFIDNRGVTSAPSIAEVAGIANHFAEVFARGLTKLALLSDSDEVHGVAKMFASFASTVGADAKGFRDETLALQWLRGSSR
;
A
#
# COMPACT_ATOMS: atom_id res chain seq x y z
N MET A 1 -4.69 -39.43 10.27
CA MET A 1 -4.52 -38.20 11.08
C MET A 1 -5.63 -37.22 10.75
N PRO A 2 -6.38 -36.67 11.73
CA PRO A 2 -7.60 -35.88 11.45
C PRO A 2 -7.39 -34.36 11.39
N VAL A 3 -6.15 -33.85 11.44
CA VAL A 3 -5.91 -32.40 11.40
C VAL A 3 -5.51 -31.98 9.99
N LYS A 4 -6.37 -31.18 9.34
CA LYS A 4 -6.02 -30.40 8.15
C LYS A 4 -5.80 -28.96 8.55
N VAL A 5 -4.56 -28.49 8.42
CA VAL A 5 -4.25 -27.06 8.42
C VAL A 5 -4.47 -26.55 7.00
N ALA A 6 -5.47 -25.69 6.82
CA ALA A 6 -5.62 -24.92 5.59
C ALA A 6 -5.04 -23.53 5.83
N LEU A 7 -3.97 -23.19 5.10
CA LEU A 7 -3.48 -21.82 5.03
C LEU A 7 -4.48 -21.00 4.22
N GLU A 8 -5.31 -20.26 4.92
CA GLU A 8 -6.28 -19.36 4.30
C GLU A 8 -5.52 -18.18 3.65
N LYS A 9 -5.95 -17.82 2.43
CA LYS A 9 -5.38 -16.73 1.62
C LYS A 9 -5.16 -15.49 2.48
N TRP A 10 -3.93 -14.98 2.46
CA TRP A 10 -3.56 -13.70 3.05
C TRP A 10 -4.45 -12.62 2.42
N PRO A 11 -5.14 -11.77 3.20
CA PRO A 11 -5.95 -10.71 2.61
C PRO A 11 -5.01 -9.69 1.95
N MET A 12 -4.85 -9.82 0.64
CA MET A 12 -4.13 -8.88 -0.20
C MET A 12 -5.14 -7.92 -0.80
N PHE A 13 -4.97 -6.64 -0.51
CA PHE A 13 -5.68 -5.56 -1.16
C PHE A 13 -4.88 -5.07 -2.36
N ILE A 14 -5.59 -4.71 -3.42
CA ILE A 14 -5.00 -4.11 -4.62
C ILE A 14 -5.69 -2.77 -4.83
N MET A 15 -4.90 -1.70 -4.80
CA MET A 15 -5.33 -0.35 -5.17
C MET A 15 -4.67 -0.01 -6.50
N ARG A 16 -5.42 0.54 -7.45
CA ARG A 16 -4.89 0.97 -8.75
C ARG A 16 -5.18 2.44 -8.95
N ALA A 17 -4.14 3.21 -9.21
CA ALA A 17 -4.22 4.62 -9.49
C ALA A 17 -3.77 4.88 -10.95
N TYR A 18 -4.48 5.78 -11.62
CA TYR A 18 -4.20 6.15 -13.01
C TYR A 18 -4.68 7.58 -13.29
N GLY A 19 -4.10 8.22 -14.31
CA GLY A 19 -4.38 9.62 -14.64
C GLY A 19 -3.82 10.61 -13.63
N SER A 20 -4.50 11.74 -13.48
CA SER A 20 -4.18 12.73 -12.45
C SER A 20 -4.80 12.28 -11.14
N VAL A 21 -3.96 12.00 -10.14
CA VAL A 21 -4.38 11.50 -8.84
C VAL A 21 -4.39 12.66 -7.84
N THR A 22 -5.54 12.90 -7.23
CA THR A 22 -5.72 13.95 -6.22
C THR A 22 -5.64 13.40 -4.81
N TYR A 23 -5.35 14.30 -3.85
CA TYR A 23 -5.37 13.95 -2.43
C TYR A 23 -6.72 13.40 -1.96
N ASP A 24 -7.83 14.01 -2.39
CA ASP A 24 -9.17 13.61 -1.93
C ASP A 24 -9.58 12.23 -2.45
N GLU A 25 -9.21 11.88 -3.69
CA GLU A 25 -9.46 10.53 -4.22
C GLU A 25 -8.72 9.47 -3.41
N VAL A 26 -7.46 9.72 -3.08
CA VAL A 26 -6.66 8.81 -2.25
C VAL A 26 -7.26 8.71 -0.84
N ARG A 27 -7.67 9.84 -0.25
CA ARG A 27 -8.30 9.86 1.08
C ARG A 27 -9.60 9.06 1.10
N LEU A 28 -10.43 9.16 0.06
CA LEU A 28 -11.66 8.37 -0.06
C LEU A 28 -11.35 6.87 -0.21
N ALA A 29 -10.35 6.51 -1.03
CA ALA A 29 -9.93 5.12 -1.19
C ALA A 29 -9.38 4.52 0.12
N ILE A 30 -8.66 5.31 0.93
CA ILE A 30 -8.22 4.90 2.27
C ILE A 30 -9.43 4.69 3.17
N ALA A 31 -10.42 5.60 3.19
CA ALA A 31 -11.61 5.45 4.01
C ALA A 31 -12.41 4.17 3.65
N GLU A 32 -12.51 3.85 2.36
CA GLU A 32 -13.11 2.60 1.90
C GLU A 32 -12.32 1.37 2.37
N LEU A 33 -10.99 1.40 2.25
CA LEU A 33 -10.12 0.33 2.73
C LEU A 33 -10.26 0.10 4.24
N VAL A 34 -10.28 1.19 5.01
CA VAL A 34 -10.47 1.19 6.48
C VAL A 34 -11.82 0.56 6.86
N ALA A 35 -12.88 0.85 6.10
CA ALA A 35 -14.20 0.30 6.31
C ALA A 35 -14.34 -1.17 5.85
N HIS A 36 -13.36 -1.72 5.14
CA HIS A 36 -13.46 -3.04 4.55
C HIS A 36 -13.37 -4.15 5.63
N PRO A 37 -14.34 -5.08 5.72
CA PRO A 37 -14.37 -6.10 6.79
C PRO A 37 -13.17 -7.06 6.82
N GLN A 38 -12.47 -7.21 5.69
CA GLN A 38 -11.29 -8.07 5.58
C GLN A 38 -9.97 -7.35 5.90
N LEU A 39 -10.01 -6.05 6.21
CA LEU A 39 -8.83 -5.35 6.72
C LEU A 39 -8.62 -5.79 8.17
N ARG A 40 -7.77 -6.80 8.34
CA ARG A 40 -7.45 -7.44 9.62
C ARG A 40 -5.95 -7.69 9.71
N ALA A 41 -5.49 -8.08 10.89
CA ALA A 41 -4.10 -8.43 11.16
C ALA A 41 -3.52 -9.37 10.08
N GLY A 42 -2.36 -8.99 9.54
CA GLY A 42 -1.65 -9.73 8.49
C GLY A 42 -2.06 -9.36 7.06
N ALA A 43 -2.96 -8.38 6.89
CA ALA A 43 -3.28 -7.85 5.57
C ALA A 43 -2.06 -7.18 4.92
N VAL A 44 -2.02 -7.23 3.60
CA VAL A 44 -1.00 -6.56 2.79
C VAL A 44 -1.65 -5.75 1.68
N LEU A 45 -1.00 -4.67 1.26
CA LEU A 45 -1.53 -3.78 0.23
C LEU A 45 -0.53 -3.66 -0.93
N PHE A 46 -1.04 -3.85 -2.13
CA PHE A 46 -0.33 -3.60 -3.38
C PHE A 46 -0.98 -2.40 -4.08
N ILE A 47 -0.21 -1.33 -4.30
CA ILE A 47 -0.65 -0.13 -5.00
C ILE A 47 0.03 -0.08 -6.37
N ASP A 48 -0.75 -0.16 -7.45
CA ASP A 48 -0.27 -0.03 -8.82
C ASP A 48 -0.48 1.40 -9.34
N ASN A 49 0.62 2.10 -9.64
CA ASN A 49 0.62 3.49 -10.11
C ASN A 49 1.15 3.64 -11.55
N ARG A 50 1.27 2.54 -12.33
CA ARG A 50 1.82 2.59 -13.72
C ARG A 50 1.01 3.43 -14.71
N GLY A 51 -0.17 3.91 -14.32
CA GLY A 51 -1.00 4.80 -15.15
C GLY A 51 -1.02 6.25 -14.68
N VAL A 52 -0.30 6.60 -13.61
CA VAL A 52 -0.37 7.93 -13.00
C VAL A 52 0.41 8.94 -13.83
N THR A 53 -0.27 9.99 -14.28
CA THR A 53 0.30 11.08 -15.09
C THR A 53 0.56 12.35 -14.28
N SER A 54 -0.03 12.46 -13.10
CA SER A 54 0.20 13.55 -12.15
C SER A 54 -0.06 13.03 -10.74
N ALA A 55 0.90 13.24 -9.86
CA ALA A 55 0.85 12.79 -8.47
C ALA A 55 0.54 13.97 -7.52
N PRO A 56 0.03 13.68 -6.30
CA PRO A 56 -0.15 14.69 -5.27
C PRO A 56 1.17 15.39 -4.91
N SER A 57 1.06 16.63 -4.44
CA SER A 57 2.19 17.40 -3.93
C SER A 57 2.83 16.72 -2.71
N ILE A 58 4.07 17.10 -2.38
CA ILE A 58 4.81 16.56 -1.22
C ILE A 58 4.00 16.70 0.08
N ALA A 59 3.34 17.84 0.29
CA ALA A 59 2.52 18.08 1.48
C ALA A 59 1.30 17.13 1.52
N GLU A 60 0.66 16.90 0.38
CA GLU A 60 -0.45 15.95 0.26
C GLU A 60 0.02 14.51 0.47
N VAL A 61 1.19 14.13 -0.04
CA VAL A 61 1.79 12.80 0.16
C VAL A 61 2.06 12.54 1.65
N ALA A 62 2.56 13.54 2.38
CA ALA A 62 2.73 13.45 3.83
C ALA A 62 1.37 13.29 4.54
N GLY A 63 0.34 14.03 4.11
CA GLY A 63 -1.02 13.88 4.61
C GLY A 63 -1.59 12.48 4.36
N ILE A 64 -1.40 11.94 3.15
CA ILE A 64 -1.80 10.58 2.76
C ILE A 64 -1.11 9.55 3.65
N ALA A 65 0.20 9.67 3.87
CA ALA A 65 0.94 8.77 4.75
C ALA A 65 0.40 8.77 6.19
N ASN A 66 -0.01 9.93 6.70
CA ASN A 66 -0.66 10.03 8.01
C ASN A 66 -2.03 9.34 8.05
N HIS A 67 -2.84 9.46 6.99
CA HIS A 67 -4.13 8.73 6.92
C HIS A 67 -3.94 7.22 6.92
N PHE A 68 -2.85 6.75 6.33
CA PHE A 68 -2.51 5.33 6.37
C PHE A 68 -2.17 4.81 7.77
N ALA A 69 -1.90 5.68 8.77
CA ALA A 69 -1.69 5.25 10.16
C ALA A 69 -2.87 4.43 10.70
N GLU A 70 -4.12 4.79 10.36
CA GLU A 70 -5.29 4.01 10.75
C GLU A 70 -5.33 2.64 10.07
N VAL A 71 -4.93 2.57 8.80
CA VAL A 71 -4.85 1.32 8.02
C VAL A 71 -3.84 0.36 8.68
N PHE A 72 -2.68 0.87 9.08
CA PHE A 72 -1.67 0.08 9.79
C PHE A 72 -2.14 -0.34 11.19
N ALA A 73 -2.80 0.56 11.93
CA ALA A 73 -3.38 0.25 13.24
C ALA A 73 -4.43 -0.88 13.19
N ARG A 74 -5.13 -1.03 12.05
CA ARG A 74 -6.09 -2.13 11.80
C ARG A 74 -5.44 -3.45 11.36
N GLY A 75 -4.12 -3.46 11.16
CA GLY A 75 -3.35 -4.68 10.96
C GLY A 75 -2.79 -4.90 9.56
N LEU A 76 -2.79 -3.86 8.71
CA LEU A 76 -1.97 -3.86 7.50
C LEU A 76 -0.49 -3.92 7.90
N THR A 77 0.27 -4.88 7.39
CA THR A 77 1.67 -5.09 7.79
C THR A 77 2.66 -4.62 6.75
N LYS A 78 2.32 -4.72 5.46
CA LYS A 78 3.18 -4.33 4.34
C LYS A 78 2.42 -3.60 3.25
N LEU A 79 3.12 -2.66 2.62
CA LEU A 79 2.61 -1.88 1.50
C LEU A 79 3.65 -1.79 0.38
N ALA A 80 3.32 -2.32 -0.79
CA ALA A 80 4.16 -2.20 -1.99
C ALA A 80 3.58 -1.16 -2.95
N LEU A 81 4.40 -0.22 -3.41
CA LEU A 81 4.03 0.76 -4.43
C LEU A 81 4.75 0.43 -5.73
N LEU A 82 4.01 0.02 -6.75
CA LEU A 82 4.53 -0.17 -8.11
C LEU A 82 4.36 1.12 -8.91
N SER A 83 5.39 1.51 -9.65
CA SER A 83 5.40 2.69 -10.51
C SER A 83 6.36 2.46 -11.67
N ASP A 84 6.05 2.96 -12.86
CA ASP A 84 6.93 2.89 -14.04
C ASP A 84 7.70 4.21 -14.27
N SER A 85 7.07 5.36 -14.05
CA SER A 85 7.70 6.67 -14.24
C SER A 85 8.64 7.05 -13.10
N ASP A 86 9.70 7.79 -13.42
CA ASP A 86 10.70 8.22 -12.43
C ASP A 86 10.12 9.18 -11.40
N GLU A 87 9.26 10.09 -11.84
CA GLU A 87 8.58 11.05 -10.99
C GLU A 87 7.67 10.35 -9.96
N VAL A 88 6.77 9.48 -10.42
CA VAL A 88 5.86 8.73 -9.55
C VAL A 88 6.64 7.79 -8.63
N HIS A 89 7.74 7.20 -9.12
CA HIS A 89 8.60 6.38 -8.28
C HIS A 89 9.30 7.19 -7.18
N GLY A 90 9.69 8.44 -7.47
CA GLY A 90 10.21 9.37 -6.47
C GLY A 90 9.18 9.67 -5.39
N VAL A 91 7.94 9.95 -5.79
CA VAL A 91 6.80 10.15 -4.88
C VAL A 91 6.53 8.90 -4.04
N ALA A 92 6.54 7.71 -4.64
CA ALA A 92 6.33 6.44 -3.95
C ALA A 92 7.40 6.16 -2.88
N LYS A 93 8.68 6.49 -3.17
CA LYS A 93 9.76 6.41 -2.18
C LYS A 93 9.56 7.40 -1.03
N MET A 94 9.16 8.62 -1.35
CA MET A 94 8.89 9.65 -0.34
C MET A 94 7.73 9.24 0.58
N PHE A 95 6.64 8.74 0.00
CA PHE A 95 5.55 8.15 0.76
C PHE A 95 6.05 7.03 1.68
N ALA A 96 6.85 6.09 1.18
CA ALA A 96 7.39 5.00 1.98
C ALA A 96 8.24 5.50 3.16
N SER A 97 9.03 6.56 2.95
CA SER A 97 9.78 7.21 4.02
C SER A 97 8.83 7.79 5.09
N PHE A 98 7.76 8.49 4.71
CA PHE A 98 6.78 9.00 5.68
C PHE A 98 6.03 7.87 6.38
N ALA A 99 5.58 6.85 5.64
CA ALA A 99 4.84 5.72 6.20
C ALA A 99 5.66 4.96 7.26
N SER A 100 6.99 4.87 7.10
CA SER A 100 7.85 4.24 8.11
C SER A 100 7.83 4.96 9.47
N THR A 101 7.58 6.29 9.48
CA THR A 101 7.45 7.07 10.73
C THR A 101 6.19 6.73 11.53
N VAL A 102 5.18 6.15 10.87
CA VAL A 102 3.91 5.71 11.49
C VAL A 102 3.83 4.19 11.63
N GLY A 103 4.97 3.49 11.55
CA GLY A 103 5.08 2.06 11.82
C GLY A 103 4.81 1.15 10.61
N ALA A 104 4.73 1.69 9.40
CA ALA A 104 4.53 0.91 8.18
C ALA A 104 5.81 0.29 7.64
N ASP A 105 5.74 -0.95 7.17
CA ASP A 105 6.72 -1.49 6.21
C ASP A 105 6.23 -1.20 4.79
N ALA A 106 6.64 -0.04 4.25
CA ALA A 106 6.27 0.42 2.91
C ALA A 106 7.49 0.45 1.99
N LYS A 107 7.33 0.04 0.73
CA LYS A 107 8.43 0.02 -0.24
C LYS A 107 7.98 0.28 -1.67
N GLY A 108 8.74 1.10 -2.39
CA GLY A 108 8.57 1.34 -3.82
C GLY A 108 9.28 0.30 -4.69
N PHE A 109 8.64 -0.10 -5.79
CA PHE A 109 9.12 -1.10 -6.74
C PHE A 109 8.93 -0.62 -8.18
N ARG A 110 9.77 -1.13 -9.08
CA ARG A 110 9.62 -1.02 -10.56
C ARG A 110 9.16 -2.32 -11.20
N ASP A 111 9.29 -3.43 -10.47
CA ASP A 111 8.99 -4.77 -10.94
C ASP A 111 7.85 -5.36 -10.10
N GLU A 112 6.77 -5.71 -10.79
CA GLU A 112 5.56 -6.28 -10.18
C GLU A 112 5.84 -7.62 -9.50
N THR A 113 6.66 -8.47 -10.12
CA THR A 113 7.00 -9.78 -9.58
C THR A 113 7.76 -9.65 -8.26
N LEU A 114 8.75 -8.76 -8.20
CA LEU A 114 9.51 -8.49 -6.98
C LEU A 114 8.64 -7.88 -5.88
N ALA A 115 7.73 -6.97 -6.23
CA ALA A 115 6.80 -6.39 -5.27
C ALA A 115 5.89 -7.46 -4.65
N LEU A 116 5.29 -8.32 -5.48
CA LEU A 116 4.42 -9.40 -5.03
C LEU A 116 5.18 -10.45 -4.21
N GLN A 117 6.41 -10.80 -4.61
CA GLN A 117 7.26 -11.70 -3.84
C GLN A 117 7.59 -11.13 -2.46
N TRP A 118 7.90 -9.84 -2.39
CA TRP A 118 8.20 -9.17 -1.12
C TRP A 118 6.99 -9.10 -0.18
N LEU A 119 5.79 -8.85 -0.72
CA LEU A 119 4.54 -8.89 0.05
C LEU A 119 4.23 -10.30 0.57
N ARG A 120 4.57 -11.34 -0.19
CA ARG A 120 4.38 -12.75 0.20
C ARG A 120 5.43 -13.25 1.19
N GLY A 121 6.61 -12.64 1.21
CA GLY A 121 7.67 -13.01 2.15
C GLY A 121 7.26 -12.66 3.58
N SER A 122 7.49 -13.57 4.53
CA SER A 122 7.28 -13.29 5.95
C SER A 122 8.17 -12.13 6.40
N SER A 123 7.61 -11.11 7.05
CA SER A 123 8.40 -10.25 7.94
C SER A 123 8.97 -11.17 9.03
N ARG A 124 10.29 -11.19 9.18
CA ARG A 124 10.95 -11.89 10.29
C ARG A 124 10.64 -11.19 11.60
#